data_AF-A0A6P6FXA3-F1
#
_entry.id   AF-A0A6P6FXA3-F1
#
_cell.length_a   1.000
_cell.length_b   1.000
_cell.length_c   1.000
_cell.angle_alpha   90.00
_cell.angle_beta   90.00
_cell.angle_gamma   90.00
#
_symmetry.space_group_name_H-M   'P 1'
#
loop_
_entity.id
_entity.type
_entity.pdbx_description
1 polymer ?
#
loop_
_entity_poly.entity_id
_entity_poly.type
_entity_poly.pdbx_seq_one_letter_code
_entity_poly.pdbx_strand_id
1 'polypeptide(L)'
;MEWTRGSMIGRGSTATVSVAMDVPSGELFAVKSTELSHSKLLQKEQNLLSKLSSPFIVKYRGFDIRNECNQPIYNLFMEYIPQGTLYDDIQRHGGRLEESLIRTYTRQILQGL
;
A
#
# COMPACT_ATOMS: atom_id res chain seq x y z
N MET A 1 -13.21 11.86 -3.02
CA MET A 1 -11.78 12.15 -3.22
C MET A 1 -11.55 12.18 -4.73
N GLU A 2 -10.99 13.26 -5.26
CA GLU A 2 -10.63 13.34 -6.68
C GLU A 2 -9.17 12.93 -6.82
N TRP A 3 -8.90 11.84 -7.53
CA TRP A 3 -7.57 11.24 -7.56
C TRP A 3 -7.23 10.67 -8.93
N THR A 4 -5.94 10.72 -9.28
CA THR A 4 -5.41 10.15 -10.51
C THR A 4 -4.51 8.98 -10.21
N ARG A 5 -4.66 7.88 -10.96
CA ARG A 5 -3.76 6.72 -10.84
C ARG A 5 -2.49 7.00 -11.64
N GLY A 6 -1.33 6.78 -11.02
CA GLY A 6 -0.02 6.84 -11.63
C GLY A 6 0.51 5.45 -12.00
N SER A 7 1.82 5.30 -11.91
CA SER A 7 2.52 4.07 -12.27
C SER A 7 2.24 2.92 -11.30
N MET A 8 2.25 1.70 -11.84
CA MET A 8 2.26 0.47 -11.06
C MET A 8 3.59 0.35 -10.30
N ILE A 9 3.52 0.08 -9.00
CA ILE A 9 4.68 -0.11 -8.12
C ILE A 9 4.79 -1.53 -7.58
N GLY A 10 3.74 -2.34 -7.71
CA GLY A 10 3.78 -3.73 -7.29
C GLY A 10 2.61 -4.52 -7.85
N ARG A 11 2.80 -5.82 -8.04
CA ARG A 11 1.75 -6.72 -8.50
C ARG A 11 1.81 -8.00 -7.69
N GLY A 12 0.75 -8.25 -6.92
CA GLY A 12 0.56 -9.52 -6.23
C GLY A 12 -0.31 -10.46 -7.04
N SER A 13 -0.60 -11.64 -6.48
CA SER A 13 -1.53 -12.61 -7.07
C SER A 13 -2.98 -12.12 -7.09
N THR A 14 -3.35 -11.22 -6.17
CA THR A 14 -4.75 -10.83 -5.93
C THR A 14 -5.09 -9.39 -6.33
N ALA A 15 -4.06 -8.53 -6.44
CA ALA A 15 -4.25 -7.11 -6.70
C ALA A 15 -2.99 -6.47 -7.28
N THR A 16 -3.19 -5.36 -7.97
CA THR A 16 -2.11 -4.49 -8.45
C THR A 16 -2.03 -3.28 -7.54
N VAL A 17 -0.82 -2.87 -7.16
CA VAL A 17 -0.55 -1.66 -6.38
C VAL A 17 0.05 -0.60 -7.30
N SER A 18 -0.53 0.59 -7.30
CA SER A 18 -0.05 1.75 -8.06
C SER A 18 0.13 2.94 -7.14
N VAL A 19 1.02 3.86 -7.51
CA VAL A 19 1.02 5.21 -6.94
C VAL A 19 -0.22 5.94 -7.46
N ALA A 20 -0.77 6.82 -6.66
CA ALA A 20 -1.85 7.72 -7.01
C ALA A 20 -1.62 9.09 -6.38
N MET A 21 -2.24 10.12 -6.95
CA MET A 21 -2.16 11.48 -6.48
C MET A 21 -3.55 12.00 -6.17
N ASP A 22 -3.71 12.58 -4.98
CA ASP A 22 -4.89 13.37 -4.64
C ASP A 22 -4.81 14.71 -5.39
N VAL A 23 -5.78 14.99 -6.26
CA VAL A 23 -5.72 16.13 -7.18
C VAL A 23 -5.70 17.47 -6.42
N PRO A 24 -6.53 17.68 -5.38
CA PRO A 24 -6.56 18.96 -4.67
C PRO A 24 -5.29 19.24 -3.84
N SER A 25 -4.74 18.22 -3.16
CA SER A 25 -3.59 18.41 -2.26
C SER A 25 -2.23 18.16 -2.93
N GLY A 26 -2.20 17.44 -4.06
CA GLY A 26 -0.97 16.94 -4.68
C GLY A 26 -0.29 15.81 -3.89
N GLU A 27 -0.90 15.34 -2.80
CA GLU A 27 -0.32 14.30 -1.94
C GLU A 27 -0.35 12.94 -2.65
N LEU A 28 0.79 12.24 -2.58
CA LEU A 28 0.89 10.88 -3.10
C LEU A 28 0.35 9.86 -2.09
N PHE A 29 -0.31 8.84 -2.62
CA PHE A 29 -0.77 7.69 -1.86
C PHE A 29 -0.66 6.42 -2.70
N ALA A 30 -0.82 5.26 -2.07
CA ALA A 30 -0.82 3.97 -2.75
C ALA A 30 -2.27 3.51 -2.95
N VAL A 31 -2.58 3.01 -4.14
CA VAL A 31 -3.86 2.36 -4.44
C VAL A 31 -3.63 0.90 -4.77
N LYS A 32 -4.29 0.01 -4.03
CA LYS A 32 -4.36 -1.42 -4.34
C LYS A 32 -5.69 -1.71 -5.01
N SER A 33 -5.65 -2.32 -6.19
CA SER A 33 -6.81 -2.44 -7.07
C SER A 33 -6.99 -3.85 -7.59
N THR A 34 -8.25 -4.26 -7.72
CA THR A 34 -8.66 -5.50 -8.39
C THR A 34 -10.07 -5.33 -8.94
N GLU A 35 -10.46 -6.16 -9.91
CA GLU A 35 -11.84 -6.16 -10.40
C GLU A 35 -12.81 -6.40 -9.24
N LEU A 36 -13.94 -5.71 -9.22
CA LEU A 36 -14.92 -5.80 -8.14
C LEU A 36 -15.40 -7.26 -7.93
N SER A 37 -15.55 -8.02 -9.01
CA SER A 37 -15.85 -9.46 -9.01
C SER A 37 -14.85 -10.30 -8.20
N HIS A 38 -13.58 -9.89 -8.15
CA HIS A 38 -12.48 -10.57 -7.47
C HIS A 38 -12.08 -9.91 -6.14
N SER A 39 -12.82 -8.89 -5.70
CA SER A 39 -12.42 -8.01 -4.59
C SER A 39 -12.59 -8.57 -3.18
N LYS A 40 -13.14 -9.78 -3.01
CA LYS A 40 -13.46 -10.36 -1.69
C LYS A 40 -12.28 -10.35 -0.71
N LEU A 41 -11.07 -10.67 -1.17
CA LEU A 41 -9.88 -10.65 -0.32
C LEU A 41 -9.45 -9.23 0.03
N LEU A 42 -9.52 -8.30 -0.95
CA LEU A 42 -9.16 -6.91 -0.75
C LEU A 42 -10.16 -6.18 0.17
N GLN A 43 -11.45 -6.53 0.13
CA GLN A 43 -12.46 -6.02 1.07
C GLN A 43 -12.21 -6.50 2.51
N LYS A 44 -11.76 -7.74 2.69
CA LYS A 44 -11.34 -8.24 4.02
C LYS A 44 -10.15 -7.45 4.55
N GLU A 45 -9.16 -7.21 3.69
CA GLU A 45 -8.00 -6.37 4.01
C GLU A 45 -8.41 -4.95 4.37
N GLN A 46 -9.30 -4.32 3.58
CA GLN A 46 -9.86 -3.01 3.89
C GLN A 46 -10.52 -2.97 5.28
N ASN A 47 -11.38 -3.94 5.60
CA ASN A 47 -12.10 -3.99 6.89
C ASN A 47 -11.16 -4.22 8.08
N LEU A 48 -10.04 -4.92 7.89
CA LEU A 48 -9.01 -5.06 8.92
C LEU A 48 -8.25 -3.73 9.07
N LEU A 49 -7.69 -3.22 7.96
CA LEU A 49 -6.83 -2.05 7.95
C LEU A 49 -7.55 -0.79 8.45
N SER A 50 -8.85 -0.65 8.16
CA SER A 50 -9.66 0.48 8.63
C SER A 50 -9.87 0.53 10.14
N LYS A 51 -9.54 -0.54 10.88
CA LYS A 51 -9.67 -0.63 12.34
C LYS A 51 -8.34 -0.48 13.06
N LEU A 52 -7.24 -0.42 12.30
CA LEU A 52 -5.89 -0.32 12.85
C LEU A 52 -5.47 1.15 12.90
N SER A 53 -4.83 1.54 13.99
CA SER A 53 -4.24 2.86 14.16
C SER A 53 -2.92 2.69 14.91
N SER A 54 -1.84 2.54 14.15
CA SER A 54 -0.48 2.36 14.68
C SER A 54 0.52 3.03 13.75
N PRO A 55 1.58 3.68 14.27
CA PRO A 55 2.65 4.23 13.44
C PRO A 55 3.52 3.14 12.76
N PHE A 56 3.33 1.86 13.10
CA PHE A 56 4.07 0.73 12.54
C PHE A 56 3.24 -0.11 11.57
N ILE A 57 2.04 0.36 11.22
CA ILE A 57 1.12 -0.30 10.28
C ILE A 57 0.74 0.71 9.21
N VAL A 58 0.74 0.26 7.95
CA VAL A 58 0.36 1.09 6.79
C VAL A 58 -1.01 1.71 7.03
N LYS A 59 -1.07 3.05 6.99
CA LYS A 59 -2.28 3.82 7.25
C LYS A 59 -3.33 3.62 6.15
N TYR A 60 -4.54 3.24 6.57
CA TYR A 60 -5.73 3.27 5.74
C TYR A 60 -6.16 4.71 5.42
N ARG A 61 -6.45 5.01 4.15
CA ARG A 61 -6.94 6.34 3.71
C ARG A 61 -8.36 6.34 3.16
N GLY A 62 -8.92 5.18 2.82
CA GLY A 62 -10.24 5.08 2.21
C GLY A 62 -10.35 3.96 1.20
N PHE A 63 -11.48 3.88 0.52
CA PHE A 63 -11.68 3.02 -0.64
C PHE A 63 -12.60 3.70 -1.65
N ASP A 64 -12.59 3.20 -2.88
CA ASP A 64 -13.42 3.68 -3.98
C ASP A 64 -13.78 2.53 -4.91
N ILE A 65 -14.94 2.62 -5.55
CA ILE A 65 -15.35 1.71 -6.62
C ILE A 65 -15.68 2.57 -7.83
N ARG A 66 -14.91 2.41 -8.90
CA ARG A 66 -15.09 3.17 -10.13
C ARG A 66 -14.97 2.27 -11.34
N ASN A 67 -15.67 2.65 -12.41
CA ASN A 67 -15.59 1.93 -13.68
C ASN A 67 -14.33 2.36 -14.43
N GLU A 68 -13.50 1.40 -14.79
CA GLU A 68 -12.33 1.58 -15.63
C GLU A 68 -12.39 0.57 -16.78
N CYS A 69 -12.21 1.01 -18.02
CA CYS A 69 -12.29 0.14 -19.20
C CYS A 69 -13.56 -0.74 -19.23
N ASN A 70 -14.71 -0.18 -18.87
CA ASN A 70 -16.01 -0.88 -18.76
C ASN A 70 -16.08 -2.00 -17.72
N GLN A 71 -15.17 -2.02 -16.75
CA GLN A 71 -15.20 -2.94 -15.61
C GLN A 71 -15.20 -2.18 -14.28
N PRO A 72 -16.05 -2.57 -13.31
CA PRO A 72 -15.99 -1.99 -11.98
C PRO A 72 -14.72 -2.47 -11.26
N ILE A 73 -13.90 -1.53 -10.82
CA ILE A 73 -12.65 -1.78 -10.10
C ILE A 73 -12.83 -1.36 -8.64
N TYR A 74 -12.49 -2.25 -7.72
CA TYR A 74 -12.39 -1.95 -6.30
C TYR A 74 -10.98 -1.41 -5.99
N ASN A 75 -10.91 -0.25 -5.34
CA ASN A 75 -9.68 0.46 -5.01
C ASN A 75 -9.58 0.65 -3.50
N LEU A 76 -8.51 0.16 -2.90
CA LEU A 76 -8.14 0.42 -1.51
C LEU A 76 -7.04 1.48 -1.46
N PHE A 77 -7.28 2.58 -0.75
CA PHE A 77 -6.32 3.67 -0.58
C PHE A 77 -5.53 3.50 0.72
N MET A 78 -4.22 3.61 0.59
CA MET A 78 -3.24 3.41 1.65
C MET A 78 -2.19 4.52 1.56
N GLU A 79 -1.49 4.80 2.66
CA GLU A 79 -0.33 5.68 2.58
C GLU A 79 0.73 5.12 1.61
N TYR A 80 1.43 6.03 0.93
CA TYR A 80 2.54 5.65 0.08
C TYR A 80 3.84 5.65 0.90
N ILE A 81 4.59 4.53 0.82
CA ILE A 81 5.89 4.38 1.48
C ILE A 81 6.99 4.49 0.41
N PRO A 82 7.62 5.67 0.23
CA PRO A 82 8.59 5.88 -0.84
C PRO A 82 9.90 5.10 -0.63
N GLN A 83 10.21 4.69 0.60
CA GLN A 83 11.43 3.96 0.92
C GLN A 83 11.44 2.52 0.38
N GLY A 84 10.29 2.01 -0.09
CA GLY A 84 10.15 0.67 -0.63
C GLY A 84 10.09 -0.41 0.46
N THR A 85 10.42 -1.63 0.07
CA THR A 85 10.42 -2.80 0.94
C THR A 85 11.74 -2.94 1.71
N LEU A 86 11.74 -3.79 2.73
CA LEU A 86 12.98 -4.19 3.41
C LEU A 86 14.00 -4.82 2.44
N TYR A 87 13.52 -5.52 1.40
CA TYR A 87 14.39 -6.06 0.36
C TYR A 87 15.10 -4.96 -0.43
N ASP A 88 14.36 -3.93 -0.86
CA ASP A 88 14.94 -2.79 -1.57
C ASP A 88 16.01 -2.10 -0.71
N ASP A 89 15.73 -1.98 0.59
CA ASP A 89 16.69 -1.40 1.53
C ASP A 89 17.95 -2.26 1.69
N ILE A 90 17.82 -3.58 1.79
CA ILE A 90 18.96 -4.51 1.79
C ILE A 90 19.81 -4.35 0.52
N GLN A 91 19.17 -4.23 -0.65
CA GLN A 91 19.90 -4.04 -1.91
C GLN A 91 20.64 -2.70 -1.94
N ARG A 92 20.04 -1.62 -1.44
CA ARG A 92 20.70 -0.30 -1.32
C ARG A 92 21.94 -0.34 -0.43
N HIS A 93 22.00 -1.24 0.54
CA HIS A 93 23.13 -1.44 1.46
C HIS A 93 24.13 -2.53 0.99
N GLY A 94 24.10 -2.90 -0.30
CA GLY A 94 25.05 -3.88 -0.85
C GLY A 94 24.73 -5.33 -0.50
N GLY A 95 23.44 -5.65 -0.30
CA GLY A 95 22.95 -7.01 -0.09
C GLY A 95 22.97 -7.48 1.37
N ARG A 96 23.30 -6.60 2.32
CA ARG A 96 23.29 -6.90 3.76
C ARG A 96 22.94 -5.65 4.56
N LEU A 97 22.48 -5.84 5.80
CA LEU A 97 22.23 -4.75 6.75
C LEU A 97 23.17 -4.86 7.95
N GLU A 98 23.53 -3.72 8.51
CA GLU A 98 24.19 -3.61 9.81
C GLU A 98 23.30 -4.18 10.92
N GLU A 99 23.88 -4.81 11.94
CA GLU A 99 23.12 -5.40 13.05
C GLU A 99 22.24 -4.36 13.78
N SER A 100 22.70 -3.12 13.85
CA SER A 100 21.95 -1.99 14.42
C SER A 100 20.65 -1.69 13.68
N LEU A 101 20.66 -1.77 12.34
CA LEU A 101 19.48 -1.61 11.49
C LEU A 101 18.56 -2.81 11.60
N ILE A 102 19.12 -4.03 11.59
CA ILE A 102 18.36 -5.27 11.81
C ILE A 102 17.58 -5.16 13.13
N ARG A 103 18.25 -4.81 14.23
CA ARG A 103 17.62 -4.63 15.54
C ARG A 103 16.50 -3.59 15.52
N THR A 104 16.67 -2.51 14.76
CA THR A 104 15.68 -1.45 14.63
C THR A 104 14.45 -1.93 13.86
N TYR A 105 14.64 -2.54 12.69
CA TYR A 105 13.54 -3.09 11.90
C TYR A 105 12.81 -4.20 12.63
N THR A 106 13.52 -5.12 13.28
CA THR A 106 12.89 -6.17 14.10
C THR A 106 12.04 -5.55 15.21
N ARG A 107 12.53 -4.52 15.91
CA ARG A 107 11.74 -3.83 16.94
C ARG A 107 10.47 -3.19 16.36
N GLN A 108 10.58 -2.50 15.23
CA GLN A 108 9.42 -1.87 14.58
C GLN A 108 8.40 -2.91 14.09
N ILE A 109 8.85 -4.03 13.53
CA ILE A 109 7.99 -5.15 13.14
C ILE A 109 7.23 -5.68 14.35
N LEU A 110 7.93 -5.90 15.47
CA LEU A 110 7.29 -6.36 16.72
C LEU A 110 6.30 -5.35 17.30
N GLN A 111 6.49 -4.05 17.08
CA GLN A 111 5.53 -3.02 17.50
C GLN A 111 4.29 -2.92 16.58
N GLY A 112 4.37 -3.49 15.37
CA GLY A 112 3.26 -3.55 14.42
C GLY A 112 2.44 -4.86 14.47
N LEU A 113 2.90 -5.86 15.22
CA LEU A 113 2.21 -7.15 15.44
C LEU A 113 1.36 -7.11 16.72
#